data_AF-A0A968BWI2-F1
#
_entry.id   AF-A0A968BWI2-F1
#
_cell.length_a   1.000
_cell.length_b   1.000
_cell.length_c   1.000
_cell.angle_alpha   90.00
_cell.angle_beta   90.00
_cell.angle_gamma   90.00
#
_symmetry.space_group_name_H-M   'P 1'
#
loop_
_entity.id
_entity.type
_entity.pdbx_description
1 polymer ?
#
loop_
_entity_poly.entity_id
_entity_poly.type
_entity_poly.pdbx_seq_one_letter_code
_entity_poly.pdbx_strand_id
1 'polypeptide(L)'
;MLDLQDALKPILTLPTPEALIGLQGALLALDQESEAKEQALEVTSHFFAYLSDLKSKITSRNYSEMASKLDIGAVGAVALENVLTSNAEDFWKGLILGGIAEVLMVAASRQYVKGWEVETALVHSQAAWYLAQALWNASSEMQPDLQPAERWEAIRTLLAPAHDPDVPAPEKALLLGRIFQLLLITYLARLVPGS
;
A
#
# COMPACT_ATOMS: atom_id res chain seq x y z
N MET A 1 -0.97 2.68 -25.25
CA MET A 1 -0.52 3.21 -23.94
C MET A 1 -1.71 3.07 -23.02
N LEU A 2 -1.57 2.44 -21.84
CA LEU A 2 -2.71 2.34 -20.92
C LEU A 2 -3.03 3.74 -20.37
N ASP A 3 -4.32 4.03 -20.24
CA ASP A 3 -4.77 5.16 -19.44
C ASP A 3 -4.42 4.93 -17.95
N LEU A 4 -4.28 6.01 -17.19
CA LEU A 4 -3.91 5.94 -15.77
C LEU A 4 -4.92 5.14 -14.95
N GLN A 5 -6.21 5.26 -15.26
CA GLN A 5 -7.27 4.51 -14.58
C GLN A 5 -7.18 3.01 -14.89
N ASP A 6 -6.94 2.66 -16.16
CA ASP A 6 -6.76 1.27 -16.60
C ASP A 6 -5.51 0.64 -15.97
N ALA A 7 -4.44 1.42 -15.80
CA ALA A 7 -3.20 0.96 -15.18
C ALA A 7 -3.33 0.80 -13.65
N LEU A 8 -4.21 1.56 -12.99
CA LEU A 8 -4.45 1.49 -11.55
C LEU A 8 -5.31 0.28 -11.15
N LYS A 9 -6.30 -0.10 -11.97
CA LYS A 9 -7.21 -1.21 -11.70
C LYS A 9 -6.52 -2.54 -11.29
N PRO A 10 -5.48 -3.04 -12.00
CA PRO A 10 -4.78 -4.25 -11.59
C PRO A 10 -4.00 -4.05 -10.29
N ILE A 11 -3.50 -2.84 -10.01
CA ILE A 11 -2.77 -2.55 -8.77
C ILE A 11 -3.66 -2.69 -7.54
N LEU A 12 -4.93 -2.33 -7.64
CA LEU A 12 -5.87 -2.34 -6.50
C LEU A 12 -6.50 -3.70 -6.23
N THR A 13 -6.55 -4.55 -7.26
CA THR A 13 -7.15 -5.88 -7.20
C THR A 13 -6.07 -6.93 -6.92
N LEU A 14 -5.08 -7.04 -7.81
CA LEU A 14 -4.01 -8.03 -7.74
C LEU A 14 -2.67 -7.37 -8.06
N PRO A 15 -2.03 -6.70 -7.08
CA PRO A 15 -0.78 -6.01 -7.33
C PRO A 15 0.33 -7.01 -7.69
N THR A 16 0.95 -6.78 -8.85
CA THR A 16 2.08 -7.57 -9.36
C THR A 16 3.19 -6.63 -9.83
N PRO A 17 4.46 -7.08 -9.86
CA PRO A 17 5.54 -6.31 -10.46
C PRO A 17 5.21 -5.86 -11.90
N GLU A 18 4.58 -6.75 -12.68
CA GLU A 18 4.21 -6.49 -14.06
C GLU A 18 3.14 -5.38 -14.18
N ALA A 19 2.15 -5.38 -13.29
CA ALA A 19 1.15 -4.31 -13.26
C ALA A 19 1.77 -2.95 -12.87
N LEU A 20 2.77 -2.93 -11.98
CA LEU A 20 3.45 -1.69 -11.57
C LEU A 20 4.32 -1.09 -12.68
N ILE A 21 4.87 -1.92 -13.57
CA ILE A 21 5.53 -1.44 -14.80
C ILE A 21 4.51 -0.69 -15.68
N GLY A 22 3.29 -1.22 -15.80
CA GLY A 22 2.19 -0.57 -16.52
C GLY A 22 1.83 0.80 -15.91
N LEU A 23 1.70 0.88 -14.59
CA LEU A 23 1.43 2.13 -13.87
C LEU A 23 2.57 3.14 -14.03
N GLN A 24 3.82 2.70 -13.91
CA GLN A 24 4.99 3.57 -14.11
C GLN A 24 4.99 4.18 -15.52
N GLY A 25 4.70 3.38 -16.54
CA GLY A 25 4.59 3.86 -17.92
C GLY A 25 3.48 4.91 -18.09
N ALA A 26 2.31 4.70 -17.46
CA ALA A 26 1.22 5.67 -17.48
C ALA A 26 1.60 6.98 -16.77
N LEU A 27 2.25 6.89 -15.60
CA LEU A 27 2.73 8.07 -14.85
C LEU A 27 3.78 8.87 -15.61
N LEU A 28 4.75 8.20 -16.24
CA LEU A 28 5.80 8.87 -17.03
C LEU A 28 5.24 9.55 -18.28
N ALA A 29 4.13 9.06 -18.82
CA ALA A 29 3.48 9.64 -19.99
C ALA A 29 2.63 10.89 -19.68
N LEU A 30 2.42 11.23 -18.40
CA LEU A 30 1.73 12.45 -18.02
C LEU A 30 2.63 13.67 -18.31
N ASP A 31 2.15 14.59 -19.13
CA ASP A 31 2.84 15.83 -19.54
C ASP A 31 2.85 16.93 -18.45
N GLN A 32 2.43 16.58 -17.23
CA GLN A 32 2.47 17.48 -16.07
C GLN A 32 3.64 17.10 -15.16
N GLU A 33 4.40 18.11 -14.74
CA GLU A 33 5.36 17.97 -13.65
C GLU A 33 4.71 18.48 -12.37
N SER A 34 4.52 17.58 -11.41
CA SER A 34 3.90 17.88 -10.12
C SER A 34 4.52 17.01 -9.03
N GLU A 35 4.59 17.55 -7.81
CA GLU A 35 5.07 16.81 -6.64
C GLU A 35 4.29 15.51 -6.42
N ALA A 36 2.98 15.51 -6.67
CA ALA A 36 2.14 14.30 -6.58
C ALA A 36 2.55 13.21 -7.59
N LYS A 37 3.03 13.58 -8.79
CA LYS A 37 3.52 12.63 -9.80
C LYS A 37 4.84 12.03 -9.36
N GLU A 38 5.75 12.85 -8.83
CA GLU A 38 7.03 12.39 -8.28
C GLU A 38 6.81 11.43 -7.10
N GLN A 39 5.93 11.80 -6.16
CA GLN A 39 5.53 10.95 -5.03
C GLN A 39 4.89 9.63 -5.51
N ALA A 40 3.99 9.67 -6.49
CA ALA A 40 3.39 8.47 -7.06
C ALA A 40 4.43 7.56 -7.74
N LEU A 41 5.39 8.13 -8.47
CA LEU A 41 6.49 7.38 -9.09
C LEU A 41 7.40 6.75 -8.03
N GLU A 42 7.72 7.47 -6.96
CA GLU A 42 8.53 6.96 -5.86
C GLU A 42 7.87 5.78 -5.16
N VAL A 43 6.58 5.90 -4.81
CA VAL A 43 5.81 4.80 -4.19
C VAL A 43 5.70 3.62 -5.15
N THR A 44 5.46 3.86 -6.45
CA THR A 44 5.39 2.81 -7.47
C THR A 44 6.72 2.03 -7.55
N SER A 45 7.85 2.72 -7.51
CA SER A 45 9.19 2.13 -7.53
C SER A 45 9.45 1.24 -6.30
N HIS A 46 9.16 1.76 -5.10
CA HIS A 46 9.34 0.99 -3.87
C HIS A 46 8.39 -0.20 -3.78
N PHE A 47 7.15 -0.06 -4.26
CA PHE A 47 6.21 -1.17 -4.30
C PHE A 47 6.67 -2.25 -5.29
N PHE A 48 7.23 -1.85 -6.43
CA PHE A 48 7.78 -2.79 -7.42
C PHE A 48 8.95 -3.58 -6.84
N ALA A 49 9.88 -2.90 -6.18
CA ALA A 49 11.01 -3.53 -5.51
C ALA A 49 10.52 -4.54 -4.45
N TYR A 50 9.58 -4.11 -3.61
CA TYR A 50 8.99 -4.97 -2.57
C TYR A 50 8.35 -6.24 -3.14
N LEU A 51 7.48 -6.11 -4.15
CA LEU A 51 6.82 -7.27 -4.75
C LEU A 51 7.81 -8.18 -5.50
N SER A 52 8.85 -7.61 -6.11
CA SER A 52 9.89 -8.36 -6.81
C SER A 52 10.74 -9.16 -5.82
N ASP A 53 11.13 -8.55 -4.71
CA ASP A 53 11.88 -9.22 -3.64
C ASP A 53 11.06 -10.33 -3.00
N LEU A 54 9.77 -10.08 -2.72
CA LEU A 54 8.85 -11.13 -2.26
C LEU A 54 8.76 -12.27 -3.28
N LYS A 55 8.52 -11.97 -4.56
CA LYS A 55 8.45 -12.99 -5.63
C LYS A 55 9.74 -13.80 -5.75
N SER A 56 10.90 -13.19 -5.53
CA SER A 56 12.21 -13.86 -5.61
C SER A 56 12.48 -14.83 -4.44
N LYS A 57 11.89 -14.56 -3.28
CA LYS A 57 12.11 -15.31 -2.02
C LYS A 57 11.01 -16.32 -1.70
N ILE A 58 9.97 -16.38 -2.53
CA ILE A 58 8.78 -17.18 -2.30
C ILE A 58 8.63 -18.19 -3.44
N THR A 59 8.30 -19.45 -3.12
CA THR A 59 7.98 -20.44 -4.15
C THR A 59 6.70 -20.04 -4.92
N SER A 60 6.62 -20.40 -6.21
CA SER A 60 5.48 -20.00 -7.07
C SER A 60 4.10 -20.33 -6.47
N ARG A 61 3.96 -21.44 -5.73
CA ARG A 61 2.70 -21.83 -5.05
C ARG A 61 2.29 -20.86 -3.95
N ASN A 62 3.25 -20.39 -3.15
CA ASN A 62 2.99 -19.49 -2.03
C ASN A 62 2.73 -18.07 -2.51
N TYR A 63 3.36 -17.66 -3.63
CA TYR A 63 3.04 -16.39 -4.28
C TYR A 63 1.59 -16.39 -4.80
N SER A 64 1.13 -17.48 -5.40
CA SER A 64 -0.28 -17.63 -5.82
C SER A 64 -1.27 -17.58 -4.64
N GLU A 65 -0.93 -18.16 -3.48
CA GLU A 65 -1.79 -18.09 -2.29
C GLU A 65 -1.86 -16.67 -1.71
N MET A 66 -0.72 -15.97 -1.64
CA MET A 66 -0.66 -14.58 -1.21
C MET A 66 -1.44 -13.66 -2.18
N ALA A 67 -1.23 -13.85 -3.48
CA ALA A 67 -1.94 -13.13 -4.53
C ALA A 67 -3.46 -13.40 -4.43
N SER A 68 -3.88 -14.64 -4.17
CA SER A 68 -5.28 -14.98 -3.93
C SER A 68 -5.86 -14.31 -2.67
N LYS A 69 -5.08 -14.16 -1.59
CA LYS A 69 -5.52 -13.40 -0.39
C LYS A 69 -5.66 -11.90 -0.66
N LEU A 70 -4.79 -11.34 -1.50
CA LEU A 70 -4.92 -9.96 -1.99
C LEU A 70 -6.16 -9.80 -2.90
N ASP A 71 -6.47 -10.81 -3.70
CA ASP A 71 -7.64 -10.87 -4.60
C ASP A 71 -8.98 -10.97 -3.84
N ILE A 72 -9.03 -11.78 -2.78
CA ILE A 72 -10.25 -11.97 -1.94
C ILE A 72 -10.53 -10.75 -1.04
N GLY A 73 -9.54 -9.89 -0.80
CA GLY A 73 -9.69 -8.62 -0.09
C GLY A 73 -10.35 -7.53 -0.92
N ALA A 74 -11.58 -7.75 -1.39
CA ALA A 74 -12.42 -6.87 -2.22
C ALA A 74 -12.82 -5.51 -1.57
N VAL A 75 -12.04 -5.02 -0.61
CA VAL A 75 -12.17 -3.67 -0.02
C VAL A 75 -11.55 -2.60 -0.94
N GLY A 76 -10.72 -2.99 -1.92
CA GLY A 76 -10.05 -2.07 -2.85
C GLY A 76 -10.98 -1.30 -3.79
N ALA A 77 -12.12 -1.86 -4.19
CA ALA A 77 -13.09 -1.17 -5.06
C ALA A 77 -13.89 -0.10 -4.30
N VAL A 78 -14.32 -0.39 -3.06
CA VAL A 78 -15.07 0.56 -2.22
C VAL A 78 -14.15 1.69 -1.72
N ALA A 79 -12.89 1.40 -1.43
CA ALA A 79 -11.90 2.42 -1.09
C ALA A 79 -11.59 3.33 -2.29
N LEU A 80 -11.54 2.78 -3.52
CA LEU A 80 -11.37 3.57 -4.74
C LEU A 80 -12.59 4.45 -5.01
N GLU A 81 -13.81 3.90 -4.92
CA GLU A 81 -15.04 4.70 -5.08
C GLU A 81 -15.11 5.79 -4.02
N ASN A 82 -14.78 5.51 -2.76
CA ASN A 82 -14.77 6.53 -1.70
C ASN A 82 -13.68 7.59 -1.89
N VAL A 83 -12.48 7.25 -2.36
CA VAL A 83 -11.44 8.28 -2.62
C VAL A 83 -11.72 9.07 -3.90
N LEU A 84 -12.32 8.45 -4.91
CA LEU A 84 -12.74 9.16 -6.13
C LEU A 84 -13.98 10.03 -5.91
N THR A 85 -14.81 9.74 -4.89
CA THR A 85 -16.05 10.49 -4.59
C THR A 85 -15.97 11.41 -3.38
N SER A 86 -15.01 11.20 -2.46
CA SER A 86 -14.81 11.99 -1.23
C SER A 86 -13.49 12.75 -1.28
N ASN A 87 -13.40 13.90 -0.59
CA ASN A 87 -12.12 14.60 -0.43
C ASN A 87 -11.12 13.66 0.27
N ALA A 88 -9.90 13.54 -0.30
CA ALA A 88 -8.84 12.70 0.26
C ALA A 88 -8.58 13.01 1.76
N GLU A 89 -8.77 14.27 2.16
CA GLU A 89 -8.66 14.72 3.55
C GLU A 89 -9.64 14.01 4.51
N ASP A 90 -10.90 13.80 4.11
CA ASP A 90 -11.93 13.13 4.92
C ASP A 90 -11.64 11.63 5.03
N PHE A 91 -11.12 11.03 3.96
CA PHE A 91 -10.63 9.66 3.97
C PHE A 91 -9.47 9.49 4.95
N TRP A 92 -8.46 10.38 4.91
CA TRP A 92 -7.34 10.36 5.85
C TRP A 92 -7.77 10.63 7.29
N LYS A 93 -8.74 11.52 7.51
CA LYS A 93 -9.34 11.76 8.84
C LYS A 93 -9.97 10.48 9.38
N GLY A 94 -10.77 9.78 8.58
CA GLY A 94 -11.33 8.48 8.94
C GLY A 94 -10.27 7.40 9.15
N LEU A 95 -9.17 7.42 8.38
CA LEU A 95 -8.12 6.41 8.45
C LEU A 95 -7.26 6.52 9.71
N ILE A 96 -6.90 7.76 10.09
CA ILE A 96 -6.04 8.06 11.24
C ILE A 96 -6.84 8.15 12.54
N LEU A 97 -8.01 8.82 12.56
CA LEU A 97 -8.84 8.89 13.77
C LEU A 97 -9.73 7.65 13.98
N GLY A 98 -10.11 6.95 12.91
CA GLY A 98 -11.09 5.85 12.96
C GLY A 98 -10.50 4.46 13.17
N GLY A 99 -9.17 4.31 13.27
CA GLY A 99 -8.52 3.05 13.65
C GLY A 99 -8.73 1.91 12.66
N ILE A 100 -8.05 1.97 11.51
CA ILE A 100 -8.11 0.88 10.49
C ILE A 100 -7.35 -0.39 10.91
N ALA A 101 -6.63 -0.38 12.03
CA ALA A 101 -5.89 -1.55 12.52
C ALA A 101 -6.78 -2.82 12.65
N GLU A 102 -8.04 -2.67 13.06
CA GLU A 102 -8.98 -3.80 13.18
C GLU A 102 -9.56 -4.28 11.84
N VAL A 103 -9.74 -3.38 10.87
CA VAL A 103 -10.32 -3.69 9.54
C VAL A 103 -9.31 -4.35 8.61
N LEU A 104 -8.01 -4.02 8.73
CA LEU A 104 -6.95 -4.68 7.97
C LEU A 104 -6.59 -6.08 8.49
N MET A 105 -7.01 -6.44 9.71
CA MET A 105 -6.66 -7.69 10.39
C MET A 105 -7.69 -8.83 10.26
N VAL A 106 -8.82 -8.64 9.57
CA VAL A 106 -9.79 -9.73 9.38
C VAL A 106 -9.33 -10.65 8.24
N ALA A 107 -8.32 -11.48 8.51
CA ALA A 107 -8.25 -12.89 8.11
C ALA A 107 -6.84 -13.45 8.35
N ALA A 108 -6.70 -14.30 9.37
CA ALA A 108 -5.72 -15.37 9.32
C ALA A 108 -6.11 -16.58 10.16
N SER A 109 -6.46 -17.65 9.45
CA SER A 109 -6.55 -19.00 9.97
C SER A 109 -5.16 -19.50 10.39
N ARG A 110 -5.05 -20.02 11.62
CA ARG A 110 -3.83 -20.50 12.30
C ARG A 110 -3.23 -21.80 11.72
N GLN A 111 -3.01 -21.88 10.41
CA GLN A 111 -2.26 -22.99 9.82
C GLN A 111 -1.06 -22.41 9.09
N TYR A 112 0.13 -22.40 9.71
CA TYR A 112 1.34 -21.99 9.00
C TYR A 112 2.57 -22.86 9.25
N VAL A 113 3.39 -22.91 8.20
CA VAL A 113 4.57 -23.74 7.97
C VAL A 113 5.83 -22.94 8.33
N LYS A 114 6.66 -23.47 9.24
CA LYS A 114 7.84 -22.84 9.88
C LYS A 114 9.02 -22.45 8.97
N GLY A 115 8.85 -22.37 7.64
CA GLY A 115 9.95 -22.17 6.68
C GLY A 115 10.11 -20.75 6.12
N TRP A 116 9.23 -19.81 6.44
CA TRP A 116 9.08 -18.54 5.71
C TRP A 116 9.71 -17.32 6.40
N GLU A 117 9.88 -17.38 7.72
CA GLU A 117 10.10 -16.20 8.57
C GLU A 117 11.48 -15.55 8.39
N VAL A 118 12.52 -16.32 8.09
CA VAL A 118 13.90 -15.78 8.08
C VAL A 118 14.24 -15.09 6.76
N GLU A 119 13.69 -15.53 5.63
CA GLU A 119 14.10 -15.02 4.30
C GLU A 119 13.38 -13.72 3.90
N THR A 120 12.17 -13.47 4.41
CA THR A 120 11.36 -12.27 4.06
C THR A 120 11.34 -11.18 5.13
N ALA A 121 11.83 -11.45 6.36
CA ALA A 121 11.84 -10.46 7.46
C ALA A 121 12.53 -9.15 7.09
N LEU A 122 13.66 -9.22 6.37
CA LEU A 122 14.38 -8.04 5.90
C LEU A 122 13.54 -7.23 4.88
N VAL A 123 12.84 -7.92 3.97
CA VAL A 123 12.01 -7.29 2.93
C VAL A 123 10.83 -6.55 3.57
N HIS A 124 10.17 -7.17 4.54
CA HIS A 124 9.08 -6.51 5.29
C HIS A 124 9.59 -5.33 6.12
N SER A 125 10.76 -5.46 6.76
CA SER A 125 11.35 -4.39 7.56
C SER A 125 11.75 -3.16 6.71
N GLN A 126 12.32 -3.40 5.53
CA GLN A 126 12.67 -2.32 4.57
C GLN A 126 11.41 -1.62 4.06
N ALA A 127 10.38 -2.37 3.69
CA ALA A 127 9.10 -1.80 3.28
C ALA A 127 8.44 -0.98 4.40
N ALA A 128 8.38 -1.51 5.63
CA ALA A 128 7.82 -0.79 6.77
C ALA A 128 8.58 0.51 7.07
N TRP A 129 9.92 0.50 6.97
CA TRP A 129 10.74 1.70 7.12
C TRP A 129 10.39 2.79 6.10
N TYR A 130 10.32 2.42 4.82
CA TYR A 130 9.91 3.35 3.76
C TYR A 130 8.49 3.88 4.00
N LEU A 131 7.54 2.99 4.29
CA LEU A 131 6.15 3.34 4.49
C LEU A 131 5.94 4.27 5.68
N ALA A 132 6.73 4.14 6.75
CA ALA A 132 6.67 5.07 7.88
C ALA A 132 6.93 6.51 7.44
N GLN A 133 7.96 6.74 6.61
CA GLN A 133 8.29 8.06 6.09
C GLN A 133 7.24 8.57 5.09
N ALA A 134 6.79 7.70 4.18
CA ALA A 134 5.79 8.08 3.19
C ALA A 134 4.44 8.44 3.84
N LEU A 135 4.00 7.67 4.83
CA LEU A 135 2.81 7.97 5.64
C LEU A 135 2.96 9.27 6.43
N TRP A 136 4.16 9.54 6.97
CA TRP A 136 4.43 10.80 7.67
C TRP A 136 4.27 12.00 6.74
N ASN A 137 4.85 11.93 5.53
CA ASN A 137 4.78 13.00 4.55
C ASN A 137 3.33 13.22 4.10
N ALA A 138 2.64 12.15 3.70
CA ALA A 138 1.24 12.21 3.30
C ALA A 138 0.34 12.80 4.42
N SER A 139 0.53 12.37 5.66
CA SER A 139 -0.24 12.90 6.80
C SER A 139 0.11 14.35 7.12
N SER A 140 1.35 14.77 6.94
CA SER A 140 1.75 16.17 7.17
C SER A 140 1.12 17.12 6.17
N GLU A 141 0.91 16.67 4.93
CA GLU A 141 0.23 17.44 3.89
C GLU A 141 -1.30 17.43 4.08
N MET A 142 -1.88 16.27 4.40
CA MET A 142 -3.35 16.10 4.48
C MET A 142 -3.94 16.53 5.83
N GLN A 143 -3.14 16.48 6.90
CA GLN A 143 -3.55 16.83 8.27
C GLN A 143 -2.45 17.65 8.95
N PRO A 144 -2.23 18.90 8.51
CA PRO A 144 -1.17 19.76 9.05
C PRO A 144 -1.37 20.05 10.54
N ASP A 145 -2.62 20.10 11.00
CA ASP A 145 -2.98 20.39 12.40
C ASP A 145 -2.78 19.21 13.37
N LEU A 146 -2.58 17.99 12.85
CA LEU A 146 -2.35 16.80 13.69
C LEU A 146 -1.01 16.93 14.42
N GLN A 147 -1.01 16.69 15.73
CA GLN A 147 0.21 16.82 16.52
C GLN A 147 1.25 15.78 16.08
N PRO A 148 2.55 16.15 16.00
CA PRO A 148 3.61 15.22 15.58
C PRO A 148 3.63 13.89 16.36
N ALA A 149 3.36 13.94 17.67
CA ALA A 149 3.32 12.74 18.51
C ALA A 149 2.12 11.82 18.19
N GLU A 150 0.95 12.41 17.94
CA GLU A 150 -0.26 11.67 17.57
C GLU A 150 -0.12 11.04 16.17
N ARG A 151 0.48 11.78 15.22
CA ARG A 151 0.83 11.29 13.89
C ARG A 151 1.77 10.09 13.97
N TRP A 152 2.85 10.22 14.74
CA TRP A 152 3.80 9.12 14.89
C TRP A 152 3.16 7.90 15.54
N GLU A 153 2.33 8.09 16.56
CA GLU A 153 1.66 6.99 17.26
C GLU A 153 0.68 6.24 16.35
N ALA A 154 -0.05 6.96 15.49
CA ALA A 154 -0.91 6.34 14.49
C ALA A 154 -0.12 5.51 13.48
N ILE A 155 0.97 6.06 12.94
CA ILE A 155 1.86 5.36 11.98
C ILE A 155 2.49 4.12 12.63
N ARG A 156 2.98 4.26 13.86
CA ARG A 156 3.59 3.18 14.63
C ARG A 156 2.59 2.05 14.88
N THR A 157 1.38 2.40 15.31
CA THR A 157 0.29 1.44 15.53
C THR A 157 -0.07 0.70 14.24
N LEU A 158 -0.21 1.43 13.13
CA LEU A 158 -0.52 0.84 11.82
C LEU A 158 0.55 -0.14 11.32
N LEU A 159 1.83 0.17 11.55
CA LEU A 159 2.97 -0.65 11.11
C LEU A 159 3.41 -1.72 12.13
N ALA A 160 2.83 -1.73 13.33
CA ALA A 160 3.23 -2.66 14.40
C ALA A 160 3.24 -4.14 13.95
N PRO A 161 2.24 -4.66 13.20
CA PRO A 161 2.25 -6.05 12.76
C PRO A 161 3.39 -6.40 11.79
N ALA A 162 3.95 -5.42 11.07
CA ALA A 162 5.08 -5.64 10.18
C ALA A 162 6.38 -5.93 10.95
N HIS A 163 6.47 -5.45 12.20
CA HIS A 163 7.63 -5.63 13.08
C HIS A 163 7.47 -6.78 14.08
N ASP A 164 6.24 -7.28 14.27
CA ASP A 164 5.94 -8.37 15.18
C ASP A 164 6.45 -9.71 14.61
N PRO A 165 7.39 -10.42 15.26
CA PRO A 165 7.86 -11.72 14.79
C PRO A 165 6.76 -12.78 14.76
N ASP A 166 5.72 -12.66 15.60
CA ASP A 166 4.64 -13.63 15.72
C ASP A 166 3.59 -13.48 14.62
N VAL A 167 3.61 -12.37 13.87
CA VAL A 167 2.73 -12.16 12.71
C VAL A 167 3.28 -12.93 11.50
N PRO A 168 2.51 -13.87 10.92
CA PRO A 168 2.91 -14.61 9.74
C PRO A 168 3.20 -13.66 8.58
N ALA A 169 4.28 -13.94 7.85
CA ALA A 169 4.68 -13.02 6.80
C ALA A 169 3.61 -12.80 5.70
N PRO A 170 2.66 -13.72 5.36
CA PRO A 170 1.67 -13.42 4.32
C PRO A 170 0.72 -12.30 4.77
N GLU A 171 0.48 -12.21 6.08
CA GLU A 171 -0.30 -11.14 6.68
C GLU A 171 0.49 -9.84 6.67
N LYS A 172 1.81 -9.89 6.94
CA LYS A 172 2.71 -8.74 6.74
C LYS A 172 2.68 -8.26 5.28
N ALA A 173 2.72 -9.20 4.33
CA ALA A 173 2.67 -8.89 2.91
C ALA A 173 1.36 -8.23 2.50
N LEU A 174 0.23 -8.74 3.01
CA LEU A 174 -1.09 -8.17 2.82
C LEU A 174 -1.16 -6.75 3.40
N LEU A 175 -0.77 -6.56 4.66
CA LEU A 175 -0.77 -5.25 5.33
C LEU A 175 0.06 -4.23 4.56
N LEU A 176 1.34 -4.53 4.30
CA LEU A 176 2.26 -3.60 3.64
C LEU A 176 1.80 -3.30 2.20
N GLY A 177 1.34 -4.33 1.46
CA GLY A 177 0.78 -4.14 0.12
C GLY A 177 -0.44 -3.21 0.11
N ARG A 178 -1.31 -3.30 1.11
CA ARG A 178 -2.48 -2.39 1.25
C ARG A 178 -2.04 -0.96 1.54
N ILE A 179 -1.04 -0.76 2.39
CA ILE A 179 -0.51 0.58 2.69
C ILE A 179 0.12 1.21 1.44
N PHE A 180 0.87 0.44 0.64
CA PHE A 180 1.37 0.91 -0.66
C PHE A 180 0.23 1.35 -1.60
N GLN A 181 -0.82 0.54 -1.72
CA GLN A 181 -2.00 0.88 -2.54
C GLN A 181 -2.68 2.17 -2.05
N LEU A 182 -2.82 2.37 -0.74
CA LEU A 182 -3.42 3.56 -0.14
C LEU A 182 -2.62 4.83 -0.44
N LEU A 183 -1.28 4.76 -0.32
CA LEU A 183 -0.39 5.87 -0.68
C LEU A 183 -0.48 6.18 -2.18
N LEU A 184 -0.48 5.16 -3.04
CA LEU A 184 -0.65 5.35 -4.48
C LEU A 184 -1.98 6.05 -4.79
N ILE A 185 -3.09 5.56 -4.26
CA ILE A 185 -4.41 6.18 -4.47
C ILE A 185 -4.38 7.65 -4.00
N THR A 186 -3.77 7.93 -2.85
CA THR A 186 -3.68 9.29 -2.31
C THR A 186 -2.98 10.24 -3.27
N TYR A 187 -1.83 9.85 -3.83
CA TYR A 187 -1.08 10.69 -4.74
C TYR A 187 -1.74 10.77 -6.13
N LEU A 188 -2.30 9.66 -6.63
CA LEU A 188 -2.99 9.62 -7.91
C LEU A 188 -4.28 10.45 -7.92
N ALA A 189 -5.03 10.48 -6.80
CA ALA A 189 -6.22 11.30 -6.67
C ALA A 189 -5.94 12.81 -6.85
N ARG A 190 -4.71 13.26 -6.55
CA ARG A 190 -4.26 14.65 -6.77
C ARG A 190 -3.85 14.93 -8.22
N LEU A 191 -3.60 13.89 -9.02
CA LEU A 191 -3.23 14.01 -10.42
C LEU A 191 -4.43 14.02 -11.36
N VAL A 192 -5.57 13.49 -10.90
CA VAL A 192 -6.83 13.58 -11.62
C VAL A 192 -7.45 14.93 -11.27
N PRO A 193 -7.63 15.85 -12.23
CA PRO A 193 -8.34 17.09 -11.95
C PRO A 193 -9.74 16.74 -11.48
N GLY A 194 -10.15 17.31 -10.34
CA GLY A 194 -11.52 17.17 -9.84
C GLY A 194 -12.49 17.50 -10.95
N SER A 195 -13.32 16.52 -11.32
CA SER A 195 -14.42 16.66 -12.27
C SER A 195 -15.46 17.64 -11.76
#